data_AF-A0A922Y5Z3-F1
#
_entry.id   AF-A0A922Y5Z3-F1
#
_cell.length_a   1.000
_cell.length_b   1.000
_cell.length_c   1.000
_cell.angle_alpha   90.00
_cell.angle_beta   90.00
_cell.angle_gamma   90.00
#
_symmetry.space_group_name_H-M   'P 1'
#
loop_
_entity.id
_entity.type
_entity.pdbx_description
1 polymer ?
#
loop_
_entity_poly.entity_id
_entity_poly.type
_entity_poly.pdbx_seq_one_letter_code
_entity_poly.pdbx_strand_id
1 'polypeptide(L)'
;MTVPTSLNLPAGVVVKGALAERYDEILSHDALAFVAELQRRFNETRKRLLAVRKERQKRFDAGETPDFLAETRHIREGDWKV
;
A
#
# COMPACT_ATOMS: atom_id res chain seq x y z
N MET A 1 -18.31 30.58 13.08
CA MET A 1 -17.89 29.17 13.17
C MET A 1 -16.39 29.14 12.93
N THR A 2 -15.61 28.87 13.96
CA THR A 2 -14.14 28.83 13.89
C THR A 2 -13.71 27.46 13.39
N VAL A 3 -13.10 27.39 12.21
CA VAL A 3 -12.52 26.16 11.69
C VAL A 3 -11.23 25.88 12.49
N PRO A 4 -11.08 24.74 13.17
CA PRO A 4 -9.80 24.40 13.80
C PRO A 4 -8.77 24.14 12.69
N THR A 5 -7.87 25.10 12.46
CA THR A 5 -6.79 25.02 11.45
C THR A 5 -5.66 24.04 11.82
N SER A 6 -5.81 23.27 12.90
CA SER A 6 -4.77 22.39 13.44
C SER A 6 -5.26 20.94 13.52
N LEU A 7 -4.64 20.05 12.75
CA LEU A 7 -4.85 18.61 12.87
C LEU A 7 -4.15 18.05 14.12
N ASN A 8 -4.83 17.17 14.84
CA ASN A 8 -4.22 16.36 15.89
C ASN A 8 -3.53 15.13 15.26
N LEU A 9 -2.23 15.22 15.00
CA LEU A 9 -1.48 14.18 14.30
C LEU A 9 -0.98 13.07 15.24
N PRO A 10 -1.12 11.79 14.89
CA PRO A 10 -0.49 10.70 15.63
C PRO A 10 1.04 10.71 15.44
N ALA A 11 1.76 10.04 16.34
CA ALA A 11 3.22 10.04 16.36
C ALA A 11 3.83 9.61 15.01
N GLY A 12 4.82 10.36 14.52
CA GLY A 12 5.53 10.04 13.28
C GLY A 12 4.73 10.25 11.99
N VAL A 13 3.58 10.93 12.05
CA VAL A 13 2.80 11.33 10.86
C VAL A 13 3.02 12.81 10.57
N VAL A 14 3.19 13.14 9.28
CA VAL A 14 3.32 14.50 8.78
C VAL A 14 2.42 14.67 7.57
N VAL A 15 1.52 15.66 7.60
CA VAL A 15 0.71 16.06 6.46
C VAL A 15 1.42 17.23 5.77
N LYS A 16 1.85 17.03 4.51
CA LYS A 16 2.60 18.05 3.74
C LYS A 16 1.71 18.93 2.86
N GLY A 17 0.48 18.51 2.60
CA GLY A 17 -0.47 19.25 1.76
C GLY A 17 -1.09 20.43 2.51
N ALA A 18 -1.54 21.44 1.78
CA ALA A 18 -2.34 22.52 2.35
C ALA A 18 -3.66 21.95 2.91
N LEU A 19 -4.08 22.44 4.07
CA LEU A 19 -5.37 22.09 4.66
C LEU A 19 -6.46 22.99 4.07
N ALA A 20 -7.57 22.37 3.68
CA ALA A 20 -8.78 23.08 3.27
C ALA A 20 -9.90 22.84 4.29
N GLU A 21 -11.00 23.57 4.12
CA GLU A 21 -12.19 23.38 4.94
C GLU A 21 -12.64 21.91 4.90
N ARG A 22 -13.06 21.38 6.06
CA ARG A 22 -13.58 20.02 6.24
C ARG A 22 -12.57 18.88 6.04
N TYR A 23 -11.30 19.16 5.80
CA TYR A 23 -10.28 18.11 5.69
C TYR A 23 -10.07 17.36 7.01
N ASP A 24 -10.33 18.03 8.14
CA ASP A 24 -10.31 17.46 9.48
C ASP A 24 -11.40 16.39 9.69
N GLU A 25 -12.50 16.41 8.91
CA GLU A 25 -13.52 15.35 8.92
C GLU A 25 -12.95 14.01 8.40
N ILE A 26 -12.00 14.06 7.46
CA ILE A 26 -11.39 12.88 6.82
C ILE A 26 -10.03 12.55 7.44
N LEU A 27 -9.21 13.56 7.67
CA LEU A 27 -7.88 13.46 8.28
C LEU A 27 -7.98 13.54 9.81
N SER A 28 -8.99 12.88 10.37
CA SER A 28 -9.14 12.76 11.81
C SER A 28 -7.96 12.02 12.43
N HIS A 29 -7.74 12.22 13.73
CA HIS A 29 -6.66 11.55 14.45
C HIS A 29 -6.70 10.03 14.26
N ASP A 30 -7.88 9.43 14.45
CA ASP A 30 -8.07 7.98 14.37
C ASP A 30 -7.85 7.45 12.95
N ALA A 31 -8.32 8.18 11.93
CA ALA A 31 -8.09 7.81 10.53
C ALA A 31 -6.59 7.84 10.19
N LEU A 32 -5.87 8.88 10.62
CA LEU A 32 -4.43 8.99 10.43
C LEU A 32 -3.66 7.93 11.23
N ALA A 33 -4.12 7.59 12.44
CA ALA A 33 -3.50 6.57 13.28
C ALA A 33 -3.64 5.19 12.64
N PHE A 34 -4.82 4.88 12.09
CA PHE A 34 -5.08 3.67 11.34
C PHE A 34 -4.18 3.56 10.09
N VAL A 35 -4.10 4.62 9.28
CA VAL A 35 -3.21 4.63 8.10
C VAL A 35 -1.74 4.48 8.51
N ALA A 36 -1.31 5.10 9.63
CA ALA A 36 0.03 4.95 10.15
C ALA A 36 0.32 3.50 10.56
N GLU A 37 -0.64 2.80 11.18
CA GLU A 37 -0.52 1.38 11.52
C GLU A 37 -0.37 0.52 10.26
N LEU A 38 -1.24 0.72 9.25
CA LEU A 38 -1.15 0.01 7.97
C LEU A 38 0.22 0.20 7.32
N GLN A 39 0.71 1.46 7.28
CA GLN A 39 2.02 1.78 6.73
C GLN A 39 3.13 1.05 7.50
N ARG A 40 3.14 1.10 8.83
CA ARG A 40 4.15 0.43 9.65
C ARG A 40 4.14 -1.08 9.45
N ARG A 41 2.95 -1.68 9.37
CA ARG A 41 2.77 -3.13 9.27
C ARG A 41 3.10 -3.69 7.88
N PHE A 42 2.74 -2.99 6.81
CA PHE A 42 2.76 -3.56 5.46
C PHE A 42 3.80 -2.95 4.51
N ASN A 43 4.39 -1.80 4.83
CA ASN A 43 5.29 -1.10 3.90
C ASN A 43 6.56 -1.89 3.57
N GLU A 44 7.11 -2.67 4.50
CA GLU A 44 8.29 -3.51 4.22
C GLU A 44 7.97 -4.62 3.20
N THR A 45 6.80 -5.26 3.31
CA THR A 45 6.33 -6.21 2.29
C THR A 45 6.10 -5.53 0.95
N ARG A 46 5.49 -4.33 0.93
CA ARG A 46 5.32 -3.54 -0.30
C ARG A 46 6.66 -3.24 -0.98
N LYS A 47 7.67 -2.77 -0.24
CA LYS A 47 9.02 -2.50 -0.77
C LYS A 47 9.66 -3.76 -1.33
N ARG A 48 9.60 -4.87 -0.60
CA ARG A 48 10.12 -6.17 -1.06
C ARG A 48 9.48 -6.59 -2.38
N LEU A 49 8.16 -6.51 -2.49
CA LEU A 49 7.44 -6.85 -3.72
C LEU A 49 7.81 -5.93 -4.90
N LEU A 50 8.05 -4.64 -4.66
CA LEU A 50 8.53 -3.73 -5.70
C LEU A 50 9.95 -4.09 -6.17
N ALA A 51 10.83 -4.55 -5.28
CA ALA A 51 12.15 -5.04 -5.65
C ALA A 51 12.07 -6.32 -6.49
N VAL A 52 11.20 -7.27 -6.09
CA VAL A 52 10.93 -8.50 -6.87
C VAL A 52 10.43 -8.18 -8.28
N ARG A 53 9.57 -7.16 -8.44
CA ARG A 53 9.11 -6.72 -9.77
C ARG A 53 10.28 -6.25 -10.65
N LYS A 54 11.21 -5.48 -10.10
CA LYS A 54 12.41 -5.05 -10.85
C LYS A 54 13.26 -6.23 -11.27
N GLU A 55 13.44 -7.21 -10.39
CA GLU A 55 14.23 -8.40 -10.71
C GLU A 55 13.57 -9.25 -11.79
N ARG A 56 12.24 -9.42 -11.72
CA ARG A 56 11.49 -10.12 -12.77
C ARG A 56 11.57 -9.40 -14.11
N GLN A 57 11.55 -8.06 -14.11
CA GLN A 57 11.71 -7.28 -15.34
C GLN A 57 13.07 -7.54 -16.00
N LYS A 58 14.17 -7.57 -15.24
CA LYS A 58 15.51 -7.88 -15.79
C LYS A 58 15.54 -9.24 -16.48
N ARG A 59 14.85 -10.25 -15.94
CA ARG A 59 14.75 -11.58 -16.55
C ARG A 59 14.03 -11.52 -17.89
N PHE A 60 12.94 -10.75 -17.97
CA PHE A 60 12.24 -10.51 -19.24
C PHE A 60 13.11 -9.76 -20.25
N ASP A 61 13.84 -8.75 -19.81
CA ASP A 61 14.78 -8.00 -20.66
C ASP A 61 15.92 -8.90 -21.18
N ALA A 62 16.28 -9.95 -20.43
CA ALA A 62 17.24 -10.98 -20.84
C ALA A 62 16.65 -12.06 -21.78
N GLY A 63 15.39 -11.92 -22.20
CA GLY A 63 14.73 -12.79 -23.17
C GLY A 63 13.79 -13.84 -22.58
N GLU A 64 13.57 -13.85 -21.25
CA GLU A 64 12.54 -14.71 -20.66
C GLU A 64 11.13 -14.21 -21.04
N THR A 65 10.25 -15.11 -21.46
CA THR A 65 8.85 -14.78 -21.72
C THR A 65 7.94 -15.23 -20.57
N PRO A 66 6.91 -14.46 -20.20
CA PRO A 66 5.94 -14.90 -19.21
C PRO A 66 5.21 -16.18 -19.65
N ASP A 67 5.08 -17.13 -18.73
CA ASP A 67 4.26 -18.35 -18.90
C ASP A 67 3.65 -18.78 -17.55
N PHE A 68 2.76 -19.76 -17.57
CA PHE A 68 2.12 -20.33 -16.40
C PHE A 68 3.12 -21.05 -15.49
N LEU A 69 3.14 -20.65 -14.23
CA LEU A 69 3.97 -21.31 -13.22
C LEU A 69 3.49 -22.74 -13.00
N ALA A 70 4.41 -23.71 -13.11
CA ALA A 70 4.13 -25.12 -12.87
C ALA A 70 3.71 -25.38 -11.42
N GLU A 71 4.33 -24.68 -10.46
CA GLU A 71 4.05 -24.77 -9.02
C GLU A 71 2.58 -24.49 -8.65
N THR A 72 1.90 -23.59 -9.37
CA THR A 72 0.50 -23.22 -9.09
C THR A 72 -0.51 -23.99 -9.95
N ARG A 73 -0.09 -25.02 -10.69
CA ARG A 73 -0.99 -25.81 -11.56
C ARG A 73 -2.16 -26.43 -10.81
N HIS A 74 -1.87 -27.05 -9.66
CA HIS A 74 -2.87 -27.70 -8.82
C HIS A 74 -3.97 -26.75 -8.32
N ILE A 75 -3.66 -25.45 -8.14
CA ILE A 75 -4.66 -24.43 -7.78
C ILE A 75 -5.58 -24.12 -8.96
N ARG A 76 -5.02 -24.08 -10.18
CA ARG A 76 -5.79 -23.81 -11.41
C ARG A 76 -6.71 -24.96 -11.80
N GLU A 77 -6.30 -26.19 -11.51
CA GLU A 77 -7.04 -27.42 -11.82
C GLU A 77 -7.95 -27.87 -10.65
N GLY A 78 -7.90 -27.19 -9.50
CA GLY A 78 -8.73 -27.48 -8.34
C GLY A 78 -10.15 -26.92 -8.47
N ASP A 79 -11.10 -27.55 -7.78
CA ASP A 79 -12.50 -27.10 -7.71
C ASP A 79 -12.67 -26.12 -6.54
N TRP A 80 -12.76 -24.82 -6.85
CA TRP A 80 -12.94 -23.77 -5.84
C TRP A 80 -13.78 -22.59 -6.35
N LYS A 81 -14.35 -21.85 -5.39
CA LYS A 81 -15.04 -20.56 -5.59
C LYS A 81 -14.61 -19.59 -4.48
N VAL A 82 -14.76 -18.29 -4.73
CA VAL A 82 -14.43 -17.21 -3.79
C VAL A 82 -15.36 -17.15 -2.59
#